data_AF-A0A2A4TCC6-F1
#
_entry.id   AF-A0A2A4TCC6-F1
#
_cell.length_a   1.000
_cell.length_b   1.000
_cell.length_c   1.000
_cell.angle_alpha   90.00
_cell.angle_beta   90.00
_cell.angle_gamma   90.00
#
_symmetry.space_group_name_H-M   'P 1'
#
loop_
_entity.id
_entity.type
_entity.pdbx_description
1 polymer ?
#
loop_
_entity_poly.entity_id
_entity_poly.type
_entity_poly.pdbx_seq_one_letter_code
_entity_poly.pdbx_strand_id
1 'polypeptide(L)'
;MKENIFIFKILLPITICFILINIVKIPFSFYPLSFGLIIGLANWNIYKYKLFLGVLLSIFVSYLAFFIAYFSFTITGKMFSFMKGDSGSVLGIVISTYIIAPLLVFTFYKFVFKIINSKITIFIIIASISILVLMFYFLFSVELIHESLDLYTIWQMIMILALQLIIYQSKIFKPIKK
;
A
#
# COMPACT_ATOMS: atom_id res chain seq x y z
N MET A 1 5.76 -19.51 -21.04
CA MET A 1 4.95 -18.38 -21.56
C MET A 1 3.86 -17.90 -20.59
N LYS A 2 3.03 -18.77 -19.99
CA LYS A 2 1.98 -18.37 -19.02
C LYS A 2 2.51 -17.76 -17.70
N GLU A 3 3.68 -18.22 -17.23
CA GLU A 3 4.31 -17.72 -16.00
C GLU A 3 4.89 -16.30 -16.16
N ASN A 4 5.56 -16.02 -17.28
CA ASN A 4 6.08 -14.67 -17.57
C ASN A 4 4.96 -13.61 -17.63
N ILE A 5 3.81 -13.96 -18.20
CA ILE A 5 2.63 -13.08 -18.24
C ILE A 5 2.12 -12.79 -16.83
N PHE A 6 2.22 -13.76 -15.92
CA PHE A 6 1.75 -13.62 -14.56
C PHE A 6 2.69 -12.77 -13.70
N ILE A 7 4.00 -12.98 -13.81
CA ILE A 7 5.01 -12.12 -13.17
C ILE A 7 4.85 -10.67 -13.65
N PHE A 8 4.60 -10.48 -14.95
CA PHE A 8 4.35 -9.15 -15.51
C PHE A 8 3.12 -8.47 -14.89
N LYS A 9 2.04 -9.21 -14.59
CA LYS A 9 0.86 -8.64 -13.92
C LYS A 9 1.13 -8.15 -12.50
N ILE A 10 2.10 -8.74 -11.81
CA ILE A 10 2.50 -8.33 -10.46
C ILE A 10 3.47 -7.16 -10.51
N LEU A 11 4.45 -7.19 -11.42
CA LEU A 11 5.51 -6.18 -11.48
C LEU A 11 5.10 -4.91 -12.22
N LEU A 12 4.26 -5.00 -13.26
CA LEU A 12 3.85 -3.85 -14.05
C LEU A 12 3.19 -2.72 -13.21
N PRO A 13 2.27 -3.01 -12.28
CA PRO A 13 1.69 -1.97 -11.42
C PRO A 13 2.75 -1.24 -10.59
N ILE A 14 3.76 -1.98 -10.12
CA ILE A 14 4.86 -1.44 -9.32
C ILE A 14 5.75 -0.53 -10.17
N THR A 15 6.08 -0.94 -11.39
CA THR A 15 6.91 -0.13 -12.31
C THR A 15 6.19 1.13 -12.75
N ILE A 16 4.89 1.05 -13.05
CA ILE A 16 4.07 2.23 -13.38
C ILE A 16 4.05 3.21 -12.21
N CYS A 17 3.88 2.72 -10.98
CA CYS A 17 3.93 3.54 -9.78
C CYS A 17 5.27 4.27 -9.63
N PHE A 18 6.37 3.54 -9.77
CA PHE A 18 7.72 4.11 -9.67
C PHE A 18 7.95 5.22 -10.71
N ILE A 19 7.53 4.99 -11.96
CA ILE A 19 7.65 5.97 -13.05
C ILE A 19 6.83 7.23 -12.75
N LEU A 20 5.57 7.08 -12.32
CA LEU A 20 4.70 8.22 -12.05
C LEU A 20 5.24 9.11 -10.92
N ILE A 21 5.80 8.52 -9.86
CA ILE A 21 6.28 9.30 -8.73
C ILE A 21 7.67 9.90 -9.00
N ASN A 22 8.61 9.13 -9.53
CA ASN A 22 10.01 9.58 -9.62
C ASN A 22 10.34 10.29 -10.94
N ILE A 23 9.70 9.89 -12.05
CA ILE A 23 9.95 10.46 -13.37
C ILE A 23 8.96 11.57 -13.67
N VAL A 24 7.66 11.30 -13.53
CA VAL A 24 6.61 12.30 -13.80
C VAL A 24 6.48 13.31 -12.66
N LYS A 25 6.93 12.96 -11.44
CA LYS A 25 6.90 13.83 -10.26
C LYS A 25 5.50 14.37 -9.95
N ILE A 26 4.51 13.47 -9.93
CA ILE A 26 3.15 13.85 -9.57
C ILE A 26 3.11 14.44 -8.13
N PRO A 27 2.25 15.42 -7.84
CA PRO A 27 2.16 16.00 -6.51
C PRO A 27 1.65 14.99 -5.49
N PHE A 28 2.05 15.18 -4.22
CA PHE A 28 1.62 14.35 -3.08
C PHE A 28 0.09 14.18 -2.99
N SER A 29 -0.69 15.21 -3.30
CA SER A 29 -2.15 15.18 -3.29
C SER A 29 -2.77 14.19 -4.29
N PHE A 30 -2.02 13.79 -5.32
CA PHE A 30 -2.43 12.84 -6.35
C PHE A 30 -1.95 11.41 -6.07
N TYR A 31 -1.19 11.17 -5.00
CA TYR A 31 -0.71 9.83 -4.64
C TYR A 31 -1.85 8.82 -4.39
N PRO A 32 -2.95 9.16 -3.68
CA PRO A 32 -4.08 8.23 -3.54
C PRO A 32 -4.78 7.96 -4.87
N LEU A 33 -4.85 8.96 -5.76
CA LEU A 33 -5.44 8.81 -7.09
C LEU A 33 -4.60 7.85 -7.95
N SER A 34 -3.28 8.06 -8.02
CA SER A 34 -2.39 7.20 -8.79
C SER A 34 -2.44 5.77 -8.28
N PHE A 35 -2.36 5.58 -6.96
CA PHE A 35 -2.46 4.26 -6.34
C PHE A 35 -3.78 3.56 -6.70
N GLY A 36 -4.90 4.26 -6.54
CA GLY A 36 -6.23 3.74 -6.83
C GLY A 36 -6.43 3.38 -8.31
N LEU A 37 -5.95 4.22 -9.23
CA LEU A 37 -6.01 3.98 -10.66
C LEU A 37 -5.15 2.78 -11.06
N ILE A 38 -3.91 2.71 -10.59
CA ILE A 38 -2.97 1.63 -10.91
C ILE A 38 -3.55 0.29 -10.44
N ILE A 39 -3.93 0.19 -9.17
CA ILE A 39 -4.49 -1.04 -8.61
C ILE A 39 -5.81 -1.40 -9.29
N GLY A 40 -6.65 -0.41 -9.56
CA GLY A 40 -7.94 -0.63 -10.18
C GLY A 40 -7.82 -1.19 -11.59
N LEU A 41 -7.08 -0.49 -12.46
CA LEU A 41 -6.91 -0.90 -13.85
C LEU A 41 -6.14 -2.22 -13.98
N ALA A 42 -5.10 -2.44 -13.16
CA ALA A 42 -4.31 -3.67 -13.20
C ALA A 42 -5.13 -4.93 -12.84
N ASN A 43 -6.18 -4.79 -12.03
CA ASN A 43 -6.95 -5.90 -11.47
C ASN A 43 -8.42 -5.92 -11.95
N TRP A 44 -8.66 -5.31 -13.11
CA TRP A 44 -9.99 -5.14 -13.70
C TRP A 44 -10.85 -6.41 -13.82
N ASN A 45 -10.23 -7.57 -13.89
CA ASN A 45 -10.88 -8.88 -14.01
C ASN A 45 -11.24 -9.54 -12.67
N ILE A 46 -10.91 -8.93 -11.53
CA ILE A 46 -11.07 -9.53 -10.18
C ILE A 46 -12.06 -8.71 -9.30
N TYR A 47 -12.68 -7.69 -9.88
CA TYR A 47 -13.68 -6.90 -9.19
C TYR A 47 -14.88 -7.73 -8.72
N LYS A 48 -15.45 -7.29 -7.58
CA LYS A 48 -16.79 -7.71 -7.16
C LYS A 48 -17.89 -7.10 -8.05
N TYR A 49 -17.63 -5.91 -8.58
CA TYR A 49 -18.55 -5.11 -9.39
C TYR A 49 -18.10 -5.01 -10.85
N LYS A 50 -18.88 -4.28 -11.67
CA LYS A 50 -18.50 -3.94 -13.05
C LYS A 50 -17.25 -3.06 -13.09
N LEU A 51 -16.51 -3.10 -14.19
CA LEU A 51 -15.24 -2.40 -14.41
C LEU A 51 -15.24 -0.94 -13.92
N PHE A 52 -16.15 -0.13 -14.46
CA PHE A 52 -16.24 1.29 -14.17
C PHE A 52 -16.43 1.58 -12.67
N LEU A 53 -17.37 0.86 -12.05
CA LEU A 53 -17.63 0.99 -10.62
C LEU A 53 -16.45 0.48 -9.79
N GLY A 54 -15.78 -0.59 -10.22
CA GLY A 54 -14.58 -1.12 -9.58
C GLY A 54 -13.44 -0.10 -9.53
N VAL A 55 -13.17 0.59 -10.64
CA VAL A 55 -12.11 1.62 -10.71
C VAL A 55 -12.47 2.82 -9.84
N LEU A 56 -13.72 3.32 -9.93
CA LEU A 56 -14.19 4.41 -9.08
C LEU A 56 -14.07 4.07 -7.59
N LEU A 57 -14.46 2.84 -7.21
CA LEU A 57 -14.32 2.37 -5.84
C LEU A 57 -12.85 2.27 -5.43
N SER A 58 -11.94 1.79 -6.28
CA SER A 58 -10.49 1.76 -5.99
C SER A 58 -9.94 3.15 -5.67
N ILE A 59 -10.33 4.16 -6.45
CA ILE A 59 -9.93 5.55 -6.21
C ILE A 59 -10.53 6.04 -4.88
N PHE A 60 -11.83 5.86 -4.69
CA PHE A 60 -12.54 6.31 -3.50
C PHE A 60 -11.95 5.71 -2.22
N VAL A 61 -11.73 4.40 -2.16
CA VAL A 61 -11.18 3.75 -0.98
C VAL A 61 -9.73 4.15 -0.70
N SER A 62 -8.96 4.48 -1.74
CA SER A 62 -7.57 4.95 -1.58
C SER A 62 -7.54 6.33 -0.92
N TYR A 63 -8.40 7.25 -1.36
CA TYR A 63 -8.58 8.54 -0.71
C TYR A 63 -9.12 8.40 0.71
N LEU A 64 -10.09 7.51 0.93
CA LEU A 64 -10.64 7.25 2.25
C LEU A 64 -9.56 6.78 3.23
N ALA A 65 -8.73 5.81 2.83
CA ALA A 65 -7.61 5.34 3.64
C ALA A 65 -6.60 6.46 3.92
N PHE A 66 -6.28 7.25 2.89
CA PHE A 66 -5.36 8.39 3.02
C PHE A 66 -5.87 9.43 4.03
N PHE A 67 -7.11 9.89 3.90
CA PHE A 67 -7.65 10.91 4.81
C PHE A 67 -7.77 10.41 6.24
N ILE A 68 -8.25 9.18 6.45
CA ILE A 68 -8.33 8.62 7.81
C ILE A 68 -6.93 8.52 8.43
N ALA A 69 -5.93 8.05 7.68
CA ALA A 69 -4.55 8.00 8.16
C ALA A 69 -3.98 9.40 8.44
N TYR A 70 -4.19 10.35 7.52
CA TYR A 70 -3.75 11.74 7.67
C TYR A 70 -4.32 12.39 8.93
N PHE A 71 -5.63 12.28 9.17
CA PHE A 71 -6.26 12.82 10.38
C PHE A 71 -5.89 12.04 11.64
N SER A 72 -5.57 10.75 11.53
CA SER A 72 -5.11 9.96 12.67
C SER A 72 -3.79 10.47 13.23
N PHE A 73 -2.92 11.10 12.40
CA PHE A 73 -1.63 11.63 12.84
C PHE A 73 -1.77 12.64 13.99
N THR A 74 -2.77 13.52 13.92
CA THR A 74 -3.01 14.49 14.98
C THR A 74 -3.43 13.82 16.29
N ILE A 75 -4.22 12.75 16.21
CA ILE A 75 -4.69 12.00 17.37
C ILE A 75 -3.52 11.22 17.98
N THR A 76 -2.79 10.46 17.18
CA THR A 76 -1.65 9.66 17.63
C THR A 76 -0.53 10.55 18.18
N GLY A 77 -0.22 11.66 17.51
CA GLY A 77 0.77 12.64 18.00
C GLY A 77 0.41 13.21 19.37
N LYS A 78 -0.87 13.52 19.62
CA LYS A 78 -1.34 13.94 20.96
C LYS A 78 -1.26 12.82 22.00
N MET A 79 -1.56 11.58 21.61
CA MET A 79 -1.45 10.44 22.54
C MET A 79 -0.02 10.25 23.05
N PHE A 80 0.99 10.56 22.23
CA PHE A 80 2.42 10.43 22.59
C PHE A 80 3.08 11.76 22.98
N SER A 81 2.31 12.81 23.25
CA SER A 81 2.87 14.13 23.61
C SER A 81 3.61 14.16 24.95
N PHE A 82 3.50 13.11 25.75
CA PHE A 82 4.22 12.95 27.01
C PHE A 82 5.70 12.55 26.80
N MET A 83 6.08 12.13 25.59
CA MET A 83 7.45 11.74 25.27
C MET A 83 8.30 13.00 25.02
N LYS A 84 9.56 12.99 25.47
CA LYS A 84 10.46 14.15 25.32
C LYS A 84 10.91 14.33 23.86
N GLY A 85 10.98 15.58 23.40
CA GLY A 85 11.43 15.95 22.05
C GLY A 85 10.50 15.47 20.94
N ASP A 86 11.04 15.27 19.73
CA ASP A 86 10.26 14.93 18.53
C ASP A 86 9.83 13.45 18.46
N SER A 87 10.16 12.66 19.48
CA SER A 87 9.87 11.21 19.53
C SER A 87 8.37 10.90 19.42
N GLY A 88 7.52 11.71 20.06
CA GLY A 88 6.07 11.56 19.98
C GLY A 88 5.52 11.81 18.57
N SER A 89 6.02 12.83 17.88
CA SER A 89 5.63 13.10 16.48
C SER A 89 6.11 12.02 15.52
N VAL A 90 7.33 11.51 15.70
CA VAL A 90 7.86 10.40 14.87
C VAL A 90 7.00 9.15 15.03
N LEU A 91 6.65 8.78 16.27
CA LEU A 91 5.75 7.65 16.53
C LEU A 91 4.35 7.88 15.95
N GLY A 92 3.84 9.10 16.03
CA GLY A 92 2.58 9.49 15.38
C GLY A 92 2.61 9.20 13.87
N ILE A 93 3.69 9.61 13.19
CA ILE A 93 3.89 9.34 11.75
C ILE A 93 3.97 7.84 11.48
N VAL A 94 4.76 7.09 12.27
CA VAL A 94 4.91 5.63 12.11
C VAL A 94 3.55 4.94 12.20
N ILE A 95 2.81 5.21 13.26
CA ILE A 95 1.52 4.56 13.52
C ILE A 95 0.51 4.95 12.45
N SER A 96 0.40 6.23 12.11
CA SER A 96 -0.61 6.70 11.17
C SER A 96 -0.31 6.25 9.74
N THR A 97 0.90 6.50 9.24
CA THR A 97 1.25 6.28 7.83
C THR A 97 1.65 4.84 7.53
N TYR A 98 2.35 4.17 8.45
CA TYR A 98 2.96 2.86 8.18
C TYR A 98 2.22 1.69 8.85
N ILE A 99 1.23 1.97 9.72
CA ILE A 99 0.40 0.93 10.35
C ILE A 99 -1.09 1.13 10.00
N ILE A 100 -1.68 2.27 10.37
CA ILE A 100 -3.11 2.55 10.16
C ILE A 100 -3.43 2.60 8.66
N ALA A 101 -2.69 3.37 7.86
CA ALA A 101 -2.99 3.49 6.43
C ALA A 101 -2.93 2.13 5.69
N PRO A 102 -1.89 1.29 5.84
CA PRO A 102 -1.86 -0.04 5.25
C PRO A 102 -3.02 -0.94 5.69
N LEU A 103 -3.35 -0.96 6.99
CA LEU A 103 -4.48 -1.75 7.50
C LEU A 103 -5.81 -1.31 6.88
N LEU A 104 -6.02 -0.01 6.72
CA LEU A 104 -7.21 0.55 6.06
C LEU A 104 -7.23 0.17 4.59
N VAL A 105 -6.10 0.26 3.88
CA VAL A 105 -6.01 -0.19 2.48
C VAL A 105 -6.40 -1.66 2.36
N PHE A 106 -5.79 -2.56 3.14
CA PHE A 106 -6.13 -3.98 3.08
C PHE A 106 -7.60 -4.25 3.43
N THR A 107 -8.14 -3.52 4.41
CA THR A 107 -9.54 -3.64 4.81
C THR A 107 -10.48 -3.14 3.71
N PHE A 108 -10.25 -1.94 3.17
CA PHE A 108 -11.14 -1.32 2.20
C PHE A 108 -11.10 -2.02 0.84
N TYR A 109 -9.93 -2.49 0.41
CA TYR A 109 -9.81 -3.21 -0.85
C TYR A 109 -10.49 -4.59 -0.84
N LYS A 110 -10.84 -5.15 0.33
CA LYS A 110 -11.75 -6.30 0.41
C LYS A 110 -13.16 -5.96 -0.06
N PHE A 111 -13.60 -4.71 0.00
CA PHE A 111 -14.90 -4.31 -0.57
C PHE A 111 -14.84 -4.18 -2.09
N VAL A 112 -13.66 -3.90 -2.65
CA VAL A 112 -13.46 -3.68 -4.09
C VAL A 112 -13.23 -5.00 -4.84
N PHE A 113 -12.36 -5.86 -4.31
CA PHE A 113 -11.91 -7.09 -4.97
C PHE A 113 -12.43 -8.36 -4.30
N LYS A 114 -12.48 -9.45 -5.07
CA LYS A 114 -12.75 -10.80 -4.55
C LYS A 114 -11.51 -11.40 -3.87
N ILE A 115 -11.18 -10.87 -2.69
CA ILE A 115 -10.03 -11.33 -1.88
C ILE A 115 -10.44 -12.53 -1.02
N ILE A 116 -9.62 -13.59 -1.05
CA ILE A 116 -9.77 -14.76 -0.18
C ILE A 116 -9.13 -14.43 1.16
N ASN A 117 -9.85 -14.61 2.27
CA ASN A 117 -9.27 -14.50 3.61
C ASN A 117 -8.58 -15.83 3.94
N SER A 118 -7.24 -15.84 3.95
CA SER A 118 -6.44 -17.02 4.29
C SER A 118 -5.34 -16.66 5.30
N LYS A 119 -4.69 -17.68 5.90
CA LYS A 119 -3.48 -17.49 6.71
C LYS A 119 -2.37 -16.78 5.92
N ILE A 120 -2.27 -17.05 4.62
CA ILE A 120 -1.32 -16.39 3.71
C ILE A 120 -1.65 -14.90 3.58
N THR A 121 -2.92 -14.54 3.49
CA THR A 121 -3.34 -13.13 3.44
C THR A 121 -2.90 -12.38 4.70
N ILE A 122 -3.13 -12.98 5.88
CA ILE A 122 -2.70 -12.39 7.16
C ILE A 122 -1.17 -12.25 7.21
N PHE A 123 -0.45 -13.28 6.77
CA PHE A 123 1.01 -13.25 6.70
C PHE A 123 1.53 -12.12 5.78
N ILE A 124 0.96 -11.97 4.57
CA ILE A 124 1.35 -10.89 3.64
C ILE A 124 1.10 -9.52 4.27
N ILE A 125 -0.05 -9.34 4.95
CA ILE A 125 -0.37 -8.07 5.64
C ILE A 125 0.68 -7.77 6.71
N ILE A 126 0.93 -8.71 7.62
CA ILE A 126 1.91 -8.53 8.70
C ILE A 126 3.30 -8.27 8.13
N ALA A 127 3.76 -9.08 7.16
CA ALA A 127 5.06 -8.93 6.54
C ALA A 127 5.21 -7.56 5.85
N SER A 128 4.19 -7.10 5.11
CA SER A 128 4.23 -5.80 4.44
C SER A 128 4.31 -4.63 5.42
N ILE A 129 3.54 -4.66 6.51
CA ILE A 129 3.58 -3.63 7.56
C ILE A 129 4.94 -3.66 8.28
N SER A 130 5.45 -4.84 8.61
CA SER A 130 6.78 -4.97 9.22
C SER A 130 7.87 -4.41 8.33
N ILE A 131 7.85 -4.71 7.02
CA ILE A 131 8.82 -4.16 6.06
C ILE A 131 8.69 -2.63 5.98
N LEU A 132 7.47 -2.10 5.93
CA LEU A 132 7.23 -0.65 5.90
C LEU A 132 7.82 0.06 7.12
N VAL A 133 7.56 -0.47 8.32
CA VAL A 133 8.08 0.09 9.57
C VAL A 133 9.61 -0.01 9.62
N LEU A 134 10.19 -1.17 9.27
CA LEU A 134 11.64 -1.34 9.24
C LEU A 134 12.32 -0.42 8.23
N MET A 135 11.74 -0.25 7.04
CA MET A 135 12.26 0.66 6.01
C MET A 135 12.21 2.11 6.45
N PHE A 136 11.14 2.53 7.11
CA PHE A 136 11.07 3.87 7.69
C PHE A 136 12.18 4.10 8.71
N TYR A 137 12.37 3.19 9.67
CA TYR A 137 13.42 3.32 10.69
C TYR A 137 14.82 3.31 10.07
N PHE A 138 15.07 2.43 9.09
CA PHE A 138 16.34 2.36 8.40
C PHE A 138 16.66 3.69 7.69
N LEU A 139 15.73 4.18 6.85
CA LEU A 139 15.93 5.44 6.12
C LEU A 139 16.05 6.65 7.04
N PHE A 140 15.29 6.68 8.14
CA PHE A 140 15.39 7.69 9.18
C PHE A 140 16.76 7.66 9.87
N SER A 141 17.28 6.47 10.19
CA SER A 141 18.56 6.31 10.89
C SER A 141 19.80 6.65 10.05
N VAL A 142 19.73 6.51 8.73
CA VAL A 142 20.86 6.78 7.81
C VAL A 142 20.77 8.19 7.21
N GLU A 143 19.81 9.03 7.65
CA GLU A 143 19.55 10.38 7.14
C GLU A 143 19.37 10.46 5.59
N LEU A 144 19.11 9.33 4.94
CA LEU A 144 18.94 9.20 3.49
C LEU A 144 17.62 9.78 2.97
N ILE A 145 16.83 10.42 3.84
CA ILE A 145 15.54 11.03 3.49
C ILE A 145 15.72 12.16 2.46
N HIS A 146 16.93 12.62 2.19
CA HIS A 146 17.13 13.90 1.52
C HIS A 146 17.18 13.98 -0.01
N GLU A 147 17.47 12.93 -0.82
CA GLU A 147 17.79 13.25 -2.25
C GLU A 147 17.33 12.34 -3.40
N SER A 148 16.81 11.11 -3.22
CA SER A 148 16.48 10.30 -4.41
C SER A 148 15.28 9.35 -4.36
N LEU A 149 14.88 8.88 -3.18
CA LEU A 149 13.75 7.96 -3.03
C LEU A 149 12.77 8.50 -2.00
N ASP A 150 11.63 8.98 -2.49
CA ASP A 150 10.52 9.41 -1.63
C ASP A 150 10.01 8.21 -0.81
N LEU A 151 9.91 8.36 0.52
CA LEU A 151 9.32 7.38 1.44
C LEU A 151 7.94 6.92 0.95
N TYR A 152 7.19 7.81 0.32
CA TYR A 152 5.90 7.47 -0.28
C TYR A 152 6.01 6.57 -1.51
N THR A 153 7.07 6.68 -2.32
CA THR A 153 7.33 5.74 -3.42
C THR A 153 7.49 4.34 -2.86
N ILE A 154 8.36 4.19 -1.86
CA ILE A 154 8.64 2.89 -1.22
C ILE A 154 7.34 2.34 -0.61
N TRP A 155 6.58 3.20 0.07
CA TRP A 155 5.29 2.85 0.62
C TRP A 155 4.33 2.30 -0.46
N GLN A 156 4.15 3.03 -1.57
CA GLN A 156 3.24 2.60 -2.65
C GLN A 156 3.72 1.31 -3.30
N MET A 157 5.02 1.16 -3.55
CA MET A 157 5.58 -0.06 -4.15
C MET A 157 5.31 -1.30 -3.28
N ILE A 158 5.57 -1.20 -1.97
CA ILE A 158 5.32 -2.32 -1.04
C ILE A 158 3.84 -2.64 -0.97
N MET A 159 2.98 -1.61 -0.86
CA MET A 159 1.54 -1.80 -0.77
C MET A 159 0.93 -2.38 -2.06
N ILE A 160 1.39 -1.93 -3.22
CA ILE A 160 0.98 -2.49 -4.51
C ILE A 160 1.39 -3.96 -4.59
N LEU A 161 2.65 -4.27 -4.28
CA LEU A 161 3.13 -5.66 -4.28
C LEU A 161 2.31 -6.53 -3.35
N ALA A 162 2.07 -6.09 -2.12
CA ALA A 162 1.28 -6.83 -1.13
C ALA A 162 -0.15 -7.09 -1.61
N LEU A 163 -0.82 -6.08 -2.19
CA LEU A 163 -2.15 -6.26 -2.78
C LEU A 163 -2.13 -7.24 -3.94
N GLN A 164 -1.15 -7.15 -4.86
CA GLN A 164 -1.02 -8.08 -5.98
C GLN A 164 -0.83 -9.53 -5.51
N LEU A 165 0.01 -9.74 -4.48
CA LEU A 165 0.20 -11.06 -3.87
C LEU A 165 -1.08 -11.59 -3.23
N ILE A 166 -1.86 -10.75 -2.55
CA ILE A 166 -3.14 -11.13 -1.93
C ILE A 166 -4.21 -11.46 -2.99
N ILE A 167 -4.34 -10.60 -4.00
CA ILE A 167 -5.32 -10.73 -5.08
C ILE A 167 -5.08 -12.01 -5.88
N TYR A 168 -3.82 -12.31 -6.19
CA TYR A 168 -3.44 -13.47 -6.99
C TYR A 168 -2.94 -14.68 -6.17
N GLN A 169 -3.15 -14.68 -4.85
CA GLN A 169 -2.63 -15.71 -3.94
C GLN A 169 -2.98 -17.14 -4.38
N SER A 170 -4.19 -17.37 -4.91
CA SER A 170 -4.65 -18.71 -5.33
C SER A 170 -3.90 -19.26 -6.54
N LYS A 171 -3.27 -18.38 -7.34
CA LYS A 171 -2.46 -18.76 -8.50
C LYS A 171 -0.99 -18.95 -8.12
N ILE A 172 -0.51 -18.17 -7.16
CA ILE A 172 0.88 -18.20 -6.66
C ILE A 172 1.08 -19.39 -5.74
N PHE A 173 0.23 -19.48 -4.72
CA PHE A 173 0.28 -20.50 -3.69
C PHE A 173 -0.78 -21.54 -4.00
N LYS A 174 -0.59 -22.27 -5.10
CA LYS A 174 -1.38 -23.48 -5.31
C LYS A 174 -1.08 -24.43 -4.15
N PRO A 175 -2.09 -25.03 -3.48
CA PRO A 175 -1.82 -26.17 -2.64
C PRO A 175 -1.16 -27.22 -3.54
N ILE A 176 0.04 -27.65 -3.18
CA ILE A 176 0.61 -28.87 -3.72
C ILE A 176 -0.43 -29.94 -3.36
N LYS A 177 -1.16 -30.43 -4.35
CA LYS A 177 -1.98 -31.63 -4.17
C LYS A 177 -0.99 -32.72 -3.79
N LYS A 178 -0.92 -33.05 -2.50
CA LYS A 178 -0.39 -34.32 -2.05
C LYS A 178 -1.35 -35.41 -2.48
#